data_AF-A0A8X7XJ65-F1
#
_entry.id   AF-A0A8X7XJ65-F1
#
_cell.length_a   1.000
_cell.length_b   1.000
_cell.length_c   1.000
_cell.angle_alpha   90.00
_cell.angle_beta   90.00
_cell.angle_gamma   90.00
#
_symmetry.space_group_name_H-M   'P 1'
#
loop_
_entity.id
_entity.type
_entity.pdbx_description
1 polymer ?
#
loop_
_entity_poly.entity_id
_entity_poly.type
_entity_poly.pdbx_seq_one_letter_code
_entity_poly.pdbx_strand_id
1 'polypeptide(L)' 'MAVSWSIEEVQTFLSLVAEERIQRELDGATRNEKVFQEVAKLLGAHGYHRIYKQCRVKLKKMKSEQ' A
#
# COMPACT_ATOMS: atom_id res chain seq x y z
N MET A 1 -14.04 -5.29 -10.72
CA MET A 1 -14.26 -5.96 -9.43
C MET A 1 -13.75 -5.03 -8.34
N ALA A 2 -14.66 -4.41 -7.59
CA ALA A 2 -14.29 -3.45 -6.56
C ALA A 2 -13.58 -4.22 -5.43
N VAL A 3 -12.31 -3.91 -5.20
CA VAL A 3 -11.61 -4.38 -4.02
C VAL A 3 -12.17 -3.61 -2.82
N SER A 4 -12.97 -4.28 -2.00
CA SER A 4 -13.49 -3.72 -0.74
C SER A 4 -12.35 -3.73 0.26
N TRP A 5 -11.70 -2.59 0.46
CA TRP A 5 -10.75 -2.42 1.55
C TRP A 5 -11.55 -2.04 2.80
N SER A 6 -11.42 -2.84 3.85
CA SER A 6 -11.99 -2.51 5.16
C SER A 6 -11.26 -1.33 5.79
N ILE A 7 -11.91 -0.60 6.69
CA ILE A 7 -11.31 0.57 7.36
C ILE A 7 -10.01 0.20 8.05
N GLU A 8 -9.98 -0.92 8.78
CA GLU A 8 -8.78 -1.45 9.45
C GLU A 8 -7.66 -1.74 8.44
N GLU A 9 -7.99 -2.41 7.33
CA GLU A 9 -7.05 -2.75 6.26
C GLU A 9 -6.47 -1.49 5.59
N VAL A 10 -7.32 -0.47 5.37
CA VAL A 10 -6.89 0.84 4.85
C VAL A 10 -6.04 1.58 5.86
N GLN A 11 -6.38 1.58 7.14
CA GLN A 11 -5.60 2.26 8.19
C GLN A 11 -4.22 1.63 8.35
N THR A 12 -4.13 0.30 8.41
CA THR A 12 -2.84 -0.40 8.44
C THR A 12 -2.05 -0.10 7.17
N PHE A 13 -2.68 -0.17 6.00
CA PHE A 13 -2.02 0.17 4.74
C PHE A 13 -1.50 1.62 4.73
N LEU A 14 -2.34 2.59 5.10
CA LEU A 14 -1.99 4.00 5.18
C LEU A 14 -0.85 4.23 6.17
N SER A 15 -0.89 3.62 7.35
CA SER A 15 0.19 3.75 8.33
C SER A 15 1.52 3.24 7.76
N LEU A 16 1.50 2.13 7.04
CA LEU A 16 2.69 1.58 6.38
C LEU A 16 3.16 2.49 5.23
N VAL A 17 2.26 2.96 4.37
CA VAL A 17 2.66 3.82 3.25
C VAL A 17 2.94 5.28 3.63
N ALA A 18 2.48 5.72 4.80
CA ALA A 18 2.77 7.03 5.37
C ALA A 18 4.10 7.07 6.13
N GLU A 19 4.76 5.92 6.34
CA GLU A 19 6.11 5.92 6.89
C GLU A 19 7.05 6.71 5.98
N GLU A 20 7.85 7.61 6.56
CA GLU A 20 8.76 8.47 5.82
C GLU A 20 9.73 7.65 4.95
N ARG A 21 10.18 6.50 5.46
CA ARG A 21 11.02 5.55 4.71
C ARG A 21 10.32 5.06 3.43
N ILE A 22 9.05 4.71 3.54
CA ILE A 22 8.24 4.20 2.42
C ILE A 22 7.93 5.34 1.45
N GLN A 23 7.55 6.52 1.93
CA GLN A 23 7.32 7.70 1.09
C GLN A 23 8.59 8.12 0.33
N ARG A 24 9.74 8.09 0.99
CA ARG A 24 11.03 8.44 0.38
C ARG A 24 11.49 7.43 -0.65
N GLU A 25 11.24 6.14 -0.41
CA GLU A 25 11.43 5.09 -1.43
C GLU A 25 10.40 5.17 -2.56
N LEU A 26 9.17 5.64 -2.27
CA LEU A 26 8.12 5.88 -3.27
C LEU A 26 8.46 7.06 -4.20
N ASP A 27 9.12 8.08 -3.66
CA ASP A 27 9.53 9.29 -4.37
C ASP A 27 10.85 9.09 -5.14
N GLY A 28 11.82 8.40 -4.54
CA GLY A 28 13.17 8.27 -5.09
C GLY A 28 13.42 7.09 -6.03
N ALA A 29 12.58 6.04 -6.03
CA ALA A 29 12.85 4.83 -6.80
C ALA A 29 11.83 4.61 -7.93
N THR A 30 12.30 4.36 -9.16
CA THR A 30 11.43 3.90 -10.28
C THR A 30 10.92 2.46 -10.07
N ARG A 31 11.46 1.74 -9.07
CA ARG A 31 11.19 0.33 -8.76
C ARG A 31 10.69 0.13 -7.33
N ASN A 32 9.56 0.73 -7.00
CA ASN A 32 8.89 0.60 -5.68
C ASN A 32 8.16 -0.75 -5.50
N GLU A 33 8.38 -1.71 -6.41
CA GLU A 33 7.75 -3.04 -6.32
C GLU A 33 8.11 -3.75 -5.01
N LYS A 34 9.37 -3.62 -4.56
CA LYS A 34 9.84 -4.17 -3.29
C LYS A 34 9.11 -3.57 -2.09
N VAL A 35 8.97 -2.26 -2.06
CA VAL A 35 8.22 -1.52 -1.03
C VAL A 35 6.77 -2.01 -0.96
N PHE A 36 6.08 -2.07 -2.11
CA PHE A 36 4.71 -2.57 -2.12
C PHE A 36 4.61 -4.07 -1.80
N GLN A 37 5.63 -4.88 -2.09
CA GLN A 37 5.70 -6.28 -1.67
C GLN A 37 5.88 -6.42 -0.15
N GLU A 38 6.68 -5.56 0.49
CA GLU A 38 6.80 -5.53 1.95
C GLU A 38 5.48 -5.14 2.60
N VAL A 39 4.84 -4.06 2.13
CA VAL A 39 3.52 -3.64 2.62
C VAL A 39 2.47 -4.76 2.43
N ALA A 40 2.48 -5.42 1.27
CA ALA A 40 1.62 -6.57 1.00
C ALA A 40 1.89 -7.76 1.94
N LYS A 41 3.16 -8.05 2.26
CA LYS A 41 3.52 -9.09 3.23
C LYS A 41 3.06 -8.74 4.64
N LEU A 42 3.24 -7.50 5.07
CA LEU A 42 2.78 -7.02 6.37
C LEU A 42 1.27 -7.12 6.49
N LEU A 43 0.53 -6.66 5.48
CA LEU A 43 -0.92 -6.88 5.39
C LEU A 43 -1.28 -8.36 5.48
N GLY A 44 -0.55 -9.23 4.76
CA GLY A 44 -0.73 -10.68 4.84
C GLY A 44 -0.52 -11.24 6.25
N ALA A 45 0.48 -10.75 6.97
CA ALA A 45 0.74 -11.14 8.36
C ALA A 45 -0.37 -10.68 9.32
N HIS A 46 -1.04 -9.57 9.01
CA HIS A 46 -2.24 -9.12 9.72
C HIS A 46 -3.53 -9.88 9.34
N GLY A 47 -3.44 -10.86 8.42
CA GLY A 47 -4.59 -11.64 7.93
C GLY A 47 -5.20 -11.11 6.63
N TYR A 48 -4.66 -10.04 6.06
CA TYR A 48 -5.15 -9.41 4.84
C TYR A 48 -4.30 -9.83 3.63
N HIS A 49 -4.80 -10.80 2.85
CA HIS A 49 -4.14 -11.21 1.61
C HIS A 49 -4.26 -10.15 0.52
N ARG A 50 -3.36 -9.16 0.53
CA ARG A 50 -3.24 -8.13 -0.50
C ARG A 50 -1.95 -8.29 -1.28
N ILE A 51 -2.05 -8.10 -2.60
CA ILE A 51 -0.89 -8.10 -3.49
C ILE A 51 -0.41 -6.67 -3.73
N TYR A 52 0.88 -6.54 -4.00
CA TYR A 52 1.53 -5.25 -4.29
C TYR A 52 0.82 -4.46 -5.41
N LYS A 53 0.29 -5.13 -6.43
CA LYS A 53 -0.53 -4.51 -7.50
C LYS A 53 -1.78 -3.81 -6.97
N GLN A 54 -2.47 -4.41 -5.99
CA GLN A 54 -3.68 -3.83 -5.38
C GLN A 54 -3.32 -2.59 -4.57
N CYS A 55 -2.23 -2.65 -3.80
CA CYS A 55 -1.68 -1.51 -3.06
C CYS A 55 -1.36 -0.33 -3.99
N ARG A 56 -0.73 -0.60 -5.13
CA ARG A 56 -0.37 0.44 -6.12
C ARG A 56 -1.60 1.11 -6.74
N VAL A 57 -2.62 0.33 -7.08
CA VAL A 57 -3.91 0.87 -7.59
C VAL A 57 -4.62 1.69 -6.51
N LYS A 58 -4.63 1.21 -5.26
CA LYS A 58 -5.24 1.91 -4.13
C LYS A 58 -4.53 3.23 -3.85
N LEU A 59 -3.20 3.23 -3.79
CA LEU A 59 -2.39 4.44 -3.60
C LEU A 59 -2.61 5.45 -4.73
N LYS A 60 -2.62 4.98 -5.99
CA LYS A 60 -2.92 5.83 -7.15
C LYS A 60 -4.31 6.45 -7.06
N LYS A 61 -5.31 5.64 -6.69
CA LYS A 61 -6.69 6.11 -6.54
C LYS A 61 -6.84 7.11 -5.39
N MET A 62 -6.15 6.88 -4.27
CA MET A 62 -6.13 7.81 -3.13
C MET A 62 -5.43 9.14 -3.47
N LYS A 63 -4.32 9.11 -4.22
CA LYS A 63 -3.66 10.34 -4.71
C LYS A 63 -4.51 11.12 -5.72
N SER A 64 -5.35 10.44 -6.52
CA SER A 64 -6.20 11.09 -7.51
C SER A 64 -7.49 11.68 -6.94
N GLU A 65 -7.84 11.38 -5.69
CA GLU A 65 -9.02 11.93 -5.00
C GLU A 65 -8.66 13.01 -3.97
N GLN A 66 -7.40 13.50 -3.98
CA GLN A 66 -6.93 14.59 -3.12
C GLN A 66 -6.68 15.87 -3.92
#